data_AF-A0A8K0G0R3-F1
#
_entry.id   AF-A0A8K0G0R3-F1
#
_cell.length_a   1.000
_cell.length_b   1.000
_cell.length_c   1.000
_cell.angle_alpha   90.00
_cell.angle_beta   90.00
_cell.angle_gamma   90.00
#
_symmetry.space_group_name_H-M   'P 1'
#
loop_
_entity.id
_entity.type
_entity.pdbx_description
1 polymer ?
#
loop_
_entity_poly.entity_id
_entity_poly.type
_entity_poly.pdbx_seq_one_letter_code
_entity_poly.pdbx_strand_id
1 'polypeptide(L)' 'MFINPDAQKQEIAEAGQKVLVALYGGGKESLDAMGYRLFTKSVIKTNFNLAPRPPTHDAGYYHYLSTYLQVQT' A
#
# COMPACT_ATOMS: atom_id res chain seq x y z
N MET A 1 1.29 -4.62 -14.13
CA MET A 1 2.15 -4.85 -12.93
C MET A 1 2.59 -6.31 -12.83
N PHE A 2 1.70 -7.30 -13.01
CA PHE A 2 2.03 -8.73 -12.82
C PHE A 2 2.26 -9.52 -14.12
N ILE A 3 2.63 -8.87 -15.22
CA ILE A 3 2.72 -9.52 -16.54
C ILE A 3 4.10 -10.12 -16.79
N ASN A 4 5.15 -9.54 -16.18
CA ASN A 4 6.52 -9.99 -16.35
C ASN A 4 6.84 -11.15 -15.39
N PRO A 5 7.09 -12.38 -15.86
CA PRO A 5 7.44 -13.53 -15.02
C PRO A 5 8.84 -13.42 -14.38
N ASP A 6 9.71 -12.58 -14.94
CA ASP A 6 11.07 -12.36 -14.44
C ASP A 6 11.16 -11.17 -13.46
N ALA A 7 10.01 -10.58 -13.09
CA ALA A 7 9.97 -9.45 -12.18
C ALA A 7 10.55 -9.80 -10.81
N GLN A 8 11.44 -8.95 -10.30
CA GLN A 8 12.02 -9.16 -8.98
C GLN A 8 10.97 -8.88 -7.90
N LYS A 9 11.02 -9.62 -6.79
CA LYS A 9 10.09 -9.44 -5.65
C LYS A 9 10.05 -8.00 -5.15
N GLN A 10 11.21 -7.35 -5.11
CA GLN A 10 11.34 -5.97 -4.66
C GLN A 10 10.63 -4.99 -5.62
N GLU A 11 10.76 -5.18 -6.93
CA GLU A 11 10.12 -4.33 -7.94
C GLU A 11 8.58 -4.43 -7.86
N ILE A 12 8.07 -5.64 -7.65
CA ILE A 12 6.63 -5.88 -7.49
C ILE A 12 6.13 -5.19 -6.22
N ALA A 13 6.85 -5.37 -5.10
CA ALA A 13 6.47 -4.73 -3.85
C ALA A 13 6.49 -3.20 -3.94
N GLU A 14 7.53 -2.61 -4.53
CA GLU A 14 7.66 -1.16 -4.71
C GLU A 14 6.58 -0.60 -5.65
N ALA A 15 6.30 -1.28 -6.76
CA ALA A 15 5.22 -0.90 -7.66
C ALA A 15 3.85 -0.96 -6.96
N GLY A 16 3.63 -1.99 -6.16
CA GLY A 16 2.40 -2.15 -5.38
C GLY A 16 2.24 -1.07 -4.31
N GLN A 17 3.32 -0.74 -3.59
CA GLN A 17 3.30 0.34 -2.61
C GLN A 17 2.98 1.69 -3.26
N LYS A 18 3.53 1.97 -4.44
CA LYS A 18 3.18 3.19 -5.20
C LYS A 18 1.69 3.22 -5.56
N VAL A 19 1.10 2.07 -5.90
CA VAL A 19 -0.35 1.96 -6.13
C VAL A 19 -1.14 2.25 -4.85
N LEU A 20 -0.74 1.71 -3.70
CA LEU A 20 -1.40 2.02 -2.41
C LEU A 20 -1.30 3.50 -2.07
N VAL A 21 -0.11 4.10 -2.23
CA VAL A 21 0.08 5.53 -1.95
C VAL A 21 -0.85 6.36 -2.84
N ALA A 22 -0.91 6.08 -4.16
CA ALA A 22 -1.81 6.78 -5.07
C ALA A 22 -3.30 6.56 -4.72
N LEU A 23 -3.70 5.33 -4.36
CA LEU A 23 -5.07 4.96 -4.02
C LEU A 23 -5.61 5.75 -2.82
N TYR A 24 -4.77 5.99 -1.82
CA TYR A 24 -5.12 6.74 -0.62
C TYR A 24 -4.82 8.25 -0.73
N GLY A 25 -4.55 8.75 -1.94
CA GLY A 25 -4.32 10.18 -2.20
C GLY A 25 -2.99 10.69 -1.67
N GLY A 26 -2.00 9.81 -1.50
CA GLY A 26 -0.61 10.16 -1.26
C GLY A 26 0.13 10.50 -2.56
N GLY A 27 1.33 11.06 -2.40
CA GLY A 27 2.19 11.50 -3.51
C GLY A 27 3.54 10.80 -3.53
N LYS A 28 4.62 11.57 -3.34
CA LYS A 28 6.00 11.05 -3.24
C LYS A 28 6.39 10.55 -1.84
N GLU A 29 5.44 10.58 -0.90
CA GLU A 29 5.66 10.13 0.47
C GLU A 29 5.68 8.59 0.55
N SER A 30 6.32 8.04 1.59
CA SER A 30 6.26 6.60 1.84
C SER A 30 4.87 6.19 2.34
N LEU A 31 4.53 4.91 2.17
CA LEU A 31 3.27 4.35 2.66
C LEU A 31 3.09 4.55 4.17
N ASP A 32 4.18 4.48 4.95
CA ASP A 32 4.15 4.69 6.40
C ASP A 32 3.95 6.16 6.77
N ALA A 33 4.64 7.08 6.09
CA ALA A 33 4.46 8.52 6.30
C ALA A 33 3.02 8.96 5.95
N MET A 34 2.49 8.45 4.85
CA MET A 34 1.10 8.66 4.45
C MET A 34 0.14 8.06 5.49
N GLY A 35 0.37 6.82 5.92
CA GLY A 35 -0.43 6.13 6.92
C GLY A 35 -0.50 6.91 8.23
N TYR A 36 0.64 7.40 8.71
CA TYR A 36 0.72 8.25 9.89
C TYR A 36 -0.04 9.56 9.70
N ARG A 37 0.15 10.26 8.58
CA ARG A 37 -0.56 11.51 8.26
C ARG A 37 -2.07 11.32 8.24
N LEU A 38 -2.56 10.26 7.59
CA LEU A 38 -3.97 9.94 7.52
C LEU A 38 -4.54 9.60 8.91
N PHE A 39 -3.79 8.83 9.70
CA PHE A 39 -4.15 8.52 11.08
C PHE A 39 -4.26 9.78 11.94
N THR A 40 -3.23 10.63 11.97
CA THR A 40 -3.23 11.86 12.77
C THR A 40 -4.35 12.81 12.34
N LYS A 41 -4.62 12.93 11.03
CA LYS A 41 -5.75 13.72 10.53
C LYS A 41 -7.10 13.16 10.95
N SER A 42 -7.21 11.83 11.08
CA SER A 42 -8.45 11.18 11.50
C SER A 42 -8.76 11.47 12.96
N VAL A 43 -7.79 11.31 13.87
CA VAL A 43 -7.99 11.41 15.32
C VAL A 43 -8.32 12.82 15.81
N ILE A 44 -8.04 13.86 15.02
CA ILE A 44 -8.41 15.25 15.32
C ILE A 44 -9.93 15.49 15.19
N LYS A 45 -10.67 14.60 14.52
CA LYS A 45 -12.11 14.74 14.31
C LYS A 45 -12.90 14.26 15.54
N THR A 46 -13.93 15.02 15.92
CA THR A 46 -14.79 14.73 17.09
C THR A 46 -15.51 13.36 17.00
N ASN A 47 -15.81 12.89 15.79
CA ASN A 47 -16.39 11.57 15.52
C ASN A 47 -15.53 10.84 14.49
N PHE A 48 -14.29 10.50 14.85
CA PHE A 48 -13.38 9.85 13.92
C PHE A 48 -13.71 8.36 13.76
N ASN A 49 -13.72 7.90 12.50
CA ASN A 49 -13.84 6.49 12.15
C ASN A 49 -12.45 5.94 11.82
N LEU A 50 -11.99 4.95 12.59
CA LEU A 50 -10.73 4.24 12.38
C LEU A 50 -10.80 3.18 11.28
N ALA A 51 -11.99 2.85 10.78
CA ALA A 51 -12.20 1.70 9.90
C ALA A 51 -11.45 1.78 8.56
N PRO A 52 -11.35 2.93 7.85
CA PRO A 52 -10.54 2.99 6.64
C PRO A 52 -9.08 3.28 6.99
N ARG A 53 -8.35 2.24 7.42
CA ARG A 53 -6.88 2.32 7.56
C ARG A 53 -6.21 1.83 6.27
N PRO A 54 -5.20 2.54 5.74
CA PRO A 54 -4.35 1.99 4.70
C PRO A 54 -3.70 0.68 5.17
N PRO A 55 -3.46 -0.28 4.26
CA PRO A 55 -2.62 -1.43 4.55
C PRO A 55 -1.26 -0.98 5.09
N THR A 56 -0.70 -1.73 6.03
CA THR A 56 0.68 -1.51 6.48
C THR A 56 1.67 -1.86 5.37
N HIS A 57 2.91 -1.39 5.48
CA HIS A 57 4.00 -1.73 4.55
C HIS A 57 4.08 -3.23 4.28
N ASP A 58 4.15 -4.03 5.34
CA ASP A 58 4.25 -5.49 5.25
C ASP A 58 3.00 -6.12 4.64
N ALA A 59 1.81 -5.67 5.03
CA ALA A 59 0.56 -6.19 4.48
C ALA A 59 0.47 -5.93 2.97
N GLY A 60 0.84 -4.72 2.53
CA GLY A 60 0.95 -4.39 1.11
C GLY A 60 1.98 -5.27 0.40
N TYR A 61 3.20 -5.35 0.95
CA TYR A 61 4.29 -6.17 0.43
C TYR A 61 3.84 -7.62 0.16
N TYR A 62 3.30 -8.29 1.18
CA TYR A 62 2.87 -9.68 1.05
C TYR A 62 1.65 -9.82 0.13
N HIS A 63 0.68 -8.92 0.20
CA HIS A 63 -0.50 -8.97 -0.68
C HIS A 63 -0.12 -8.91 -2.16
N TYR A 64 0.78 -7.99 -2.55
CA TYR A 64 1.22 -7.86 -3.93
C TYR A 64 2.05 -9.05 -4.40
N LEU A 65 2.90 -9.61 -3.54
CA LEU A 65 3.65 -10.83 -3.88
C LEU A 65 2.74 -12.05 -4.03
N SER A 66 1.77 -12.23 -3.13
CA SER A 66 0.79 -13.32 -3.25
C SER A 66 -0.02 -13.18 -4.53
N THR A 67 -0.48 -11.97 -4.86
CA THR A 67 -1.22 -11.69 -6.10
C THR A 67 -0.36 -11.98 -7.33
N TYR A 68 0.91 -11.57 -7.31
CA TYR A 68 1.84 -11.88 -8.39
C TYR A 68 1.95 -13.39 -8.63
N LEU A 69 2.22 -14.16 -7.57
CA LEU A 69 2.35 -15.61 -7.67
C LEU A 69 1.06 -16.27 -8.20
N GLN A 70 -0.10 -15.79 -7.76
CA GLN A 70 -1.40 -16.27 -8.26
C GLN A 70 -1.62 -16.00 -9.75
N VAL A 71 -1.16 -14.85 -10.26
CA VAL A 71 -1.30 -14.49 -11.67
C VAL A 71 -0.29 -15.23 -12.56
N GLN A 72 0.85 -15.60 -11.99
CA GLN A 72 1.93 -16.33 -12.68
C GLN A 72 1.73 -17.86 -12.67
N THR A 73 0.72 -18.35 -11.95
CA THR A 73 0.32 -19.77 -11.95
C THR A 73 -0.62 -20.04 -13.13
#